data_AF-A0A3N5HU60-F1
#
_entry.id   AF-A0A3N5HU60-F1
#
_cell.length_a   1.000
_cell.length_b   1.000
_cell.length_c   1.000
_cell.angle_alpha   90.00
_cell.angle_beta   90.00
_cell.angle_gamma   90.00
#
_symmetry.space_group_name_H-M   'P 1'
#
loop_
_entity.id
_entity.type
_entity.pdbx_description
1 polymer ?
#
loop_
_entity_poly.entity_id
_entity_poly.type
_entity_poly.pdbx_seq_one_letter_code
_entity_poly.pdbx_strand_id
1 'polypeptide(L)'
;VGRVVLGTEEGKGPLPWATFEQYLKATWEPVVKGQWEAALRQGGAWRDTAPAAVTVAPKLERVDTAPAKLEGSGDGFALLPYPSLRFYDGRSATRAWLQEVPDPMTQVAWDAWVEINTQTAARLGIRQGDVVRVSSPHGVIEVPAYLSASLHPGAVAIPIGHHYAPYHLRLKYVPATGSTSPMVLLPATAEPVSGAPAFLSVKVTLAKTGARRPLAVLQATHDQDHREIAQHVDLARARQEALRGTKQEHPNLSMYSEQQYKGYRWGMTVDVDACIGCQACAVACQAENNVPVVGRAEASYGRQLHWLRLERWAEGDAAHPHNMFMPMFCQHCEVAPCEPVCPVFAAYRTEEGLNGQVYNRCVGTRYCGNNCPYHVRRFNWWNYEIPAPLEIQLNPDVTVRQLGVMEKCTMCIQRIVAGKDRARDDKRAVRDGDIQTACQQTCPTQAITFGNLKDEASTVSKLSHSPRAYHVLEELGTRPGVTYLRKVVRAEPAAAPGPGKGHA
;
A
#
# COMPACT_ATOMS: atom_id res chain seq x y z
N VAL A 1 27.31 -24.63 -1.97
CA VAL A 1 27.77 -23.95 -0.74
C VAL A 1 27.80 -24.89 0.45
N GLY A 2 26.66 -25.40 0.95
CA GLY A 2 26.65 -26.34 2.09
C GLY A 2 27.52 -27.59 1.91
N ARG A 3 27.55 -28.20 0.71
CA ARG A 3 28.35 -29.40 0.41
C ARG A 3 29.86 -29.18 0.40
N VAL A 4 30.30 -28.01 -0.09
CA VAL A 4 31.72 -27.60 -0.08
C VAL A 4 32.16 -27.31 1.36
N VAL A 5 31.27 -26.75 2.18
CA VAL A 5 31.51 -26.49 3.61
C VAL A 5 31.53 -27.79 4.43
N LEU A 6 30.74 -28.80 4.05
CA LEU A 6 30.65 -30.09 4.76
C LEU A 6 31.66 -31.14 4.28
N GLY A 7 32.40 -30.90 3.19
CA GLY A 7 33.39 -31.85 2.65
C GLY A 7 32.80 -33.17 2.15
N THR A 8 31.49 -33.23 1.87
CA THR A 8 30.77 -34.45 1.46
C THR A 8 30.59 -34.50 -0.06
N GLU A 9 30.95 -35.63 -0.68
CA GLU A 9 30.63 -35.93 -2.08
C GLU A 9 29.11 -35.99 -2.31
N GLU A 10 28.67 -35.73 -3.55
CA GLU A 10 27.28 -35.87 -3.95
C GLU A 10 26.79 -37.31 -3.72
N GLY A 11 25.69 -37.48 -2.99
CA GLY A 11 25.18 -38.81 -2.60
C GLY A 11 25.77 -39.43 -1.34
N LYS A 12 26.79 -38.83 -0.70
CA LYS A 12 27.40 -39.34 0.54
C LYS A 12 27.03 -38.51 1.77
N GLY A 13 25.73 -38.41 2.05
CA GLY A 13 25.19 -37.85 3.31
C GLY A 13 24.38 -38.90 4.08
N PRO A 14 23.94 -38.62 5.32
CA PRO A 14 23.12 -39.55 6.11
C PRO A 14 21.71 -39.76 5.53
N LEU A 15 21.35 -39.02 4.48
CA LEU A 15 20.06 -39.09 3.82
C LEU A 15 20.15 -39.94 2.55
N PRO A 16 19.12 -40.75 2.23
CA PRO A 16 19.16 -41.71 1.12
C PRO A 16 19.10 -41.08 -0.29
N TRP A 17 18.99 -39.77 -0.42
CA TRP A 17 18.86 -39.08 -1.71
C TRP A 17 20.12 -38.30 -2.08
N ALA A 18 20.53 -38.36 -3.36
CA ALA A 18 21.72 -37.66 -3.83
C ALA A 18 21.53 -36.16 -3.98
N THR A 19 20.29 -35.69 -4.18
CA THR A 19 19.95 -34.26 -4.30
C THR A 19 18.67 -33.90 -3.55
N PHE A 20 18.50 -32.61 -3.24
CA PHE A 20 17.26 -32.10 -2.65
C PHE A 20 16.07 -32.25 -3.62
N GLU A 21 16.31 -32.17 -4.93
CA GLU A 21 15.28 -32.43 -5.95
C GLU A 21 14.78 -33.88 -5.89
N GLN A 22 15.69 -34.86 -5.77
CA GLN A 22 15.32 -36.27 -5.62
C GLN A 22 14.54 -36.52 -4.34
N TYR A 23 14.96 -35.91 -3.23
CA TYR A 23 14.23 -35.95 -1.97
C TYR A 23 12.80 -35.40 -2.11
N LEU A 24 12.64 -34.24 -2.75
CA LEU A 24 11.33 -33.63 -2.99
C LEU A 24 10.45 -34.53 -3.85
N LYS A 25 10.94 -35.02 -4.99
CA LYS A 25 10.20 -35.92 -5.88
C LYS A 25 9.73 -37.18 -5.13
N ALA A 26 10.61 -37.82 -4.38
CA ALA A 26 10.27 -39.01 -3.61
C ALA A 26 9.26 -38.74 -2.49
N THR A 27 9.40 -37.63 -1.77
CA THR A 27 8.52 -37.26 -0.64
C THR A 27 7.12 -36.86 -1.12
N TRP A 28 7.03 -36.20 -2.28
CA TRP A 28 5.77 -35.72 -2.84
C TRP A 28 5.07 -36.75 -3.73
N GLU A 29 5.74 -37.83 -4.15
CA GLU A 29 5.15 -38.87 -5.01
C GLU A 29 3.79 -39.39 -4.50
N PRO A 30 3.58 -39.67 -3.19
CA PRO A 30 2.27 -40.10 -2.69
C PRO A 30 1.15 -39.07 -2.89
N VAL A 31 1.52 -37.79 -2.99
CA VAL A 31 0.59 -36.66 -3.18
C VAL A 31 0.33 -36.45 -4.67
N VAL A 32 1.37 -36.42 -5.51
CA VAL A 32 1.25 -36.08 -6.94
C VAL A 32 0.96 -37.28 -7.84
N LYS A 33 1.25 -38.52 -7.39
CA LYS A 33 0.93 -39.79 -8.09
C LYS A 33 1.30 -39.77 -9.58
N GLY A 34 2.58 -39.52 -9.88
CA GLY A 34 3.09 -39.40 -11.25
C GLY A 34 2.77 -38.09 -11.97
N GLN A 35 2.05 -37.14 -11.37
CA GLN A 35 1.69 -35.85 -11.97
C GLN A 35 2.59 -34.68 -11.53
N TRP A 36 3.88 -34.95 -11.28
CA TRP A 36 4.83 -33.95 -10.80
C TRP A 36 4.87 -32.68 -11.67
N GLU A 37 4.92 -32.82 -12.99
CA GLU A 37 4.95 -31.67 -13.92
C GLU A 37 3.67 -30.84 -13.88
N ALA A 38 2.51 -31.49 -13.76
CA ALA A 38 1.22 -30.79 -13.65
C ALA A 38 1.14 -30.02 -12.33
N ALA A 39 1.59 -30.63 -11.22
CA ALA A 39 1.66 -29.97 -9.92
C ALA A 39 2.60 -28.75 -9.96
N LEU A 40 3.78 -28.86 -10.58
CA LEU A 40 4.68 -27.71 -10.77
C LEU A 40 4.03 -26.60 -11.60
N ARG A 41 3.34 -26.93 -12.70
CA ARG A 41 2.64 -25.95 -13.55
C ARG A 41 1.51 -25.23 -12.83
N GLN A 42 0.81 -25.93 -11.94
CA GLN A 42 -0.29 -25.38 -11.13
C GLN A 42 0.19 -24.71 -9.83
N GLY A 43 1.49 -24.75 -9.54
CA GLY A 43 2.07 -24.22 -8.29
C GLY A 43 1.80 -25.08 -7.05
N GLY A 44 1.31 -26.30 -7.20
CA GLY A 44 1.02 -27.24 -6.12
C GLY A 44 0.05 -28.35 -6.52
N ALA A 45 -0.22 -29.25 -5.58
CA ALA A 45 -1.28 -30.24 -5.69
C ALA A 45 -2.51 -29.76 -4.90
N TRP A 46 -3.56 -29.38 -5.61
CA TRP A 46 -4.79 -28.84 -5.02
C TRP A 46 -5.84 -29.94 -4.90
N ARG A 47 -6.43 -30.09 -3.71
CA ARG A 47 -7.50 -31.05 -3.44
C ARG A 47 -8.53 -30.42 -2.51
N ASP A 48 -9.79 -30.76 -2.70
CA ASP A 48 -10.84 -30.38 -1.76
C ASP A 48 -10.60 -31.11 -0.43
N THR A 49 -10.51 -30.34 0.65
CA THR A 49 -10.43 -30.87 2.01
C THR A 49 -11.80 -30.81 2.64
N ALA A 50 -12.36 -31.97 3.00
CA ALA A 50 -13.63 -32.02 3.73
C ALA A 50 -13.49 -31.27 5.08
N PRO A 51 -14.45 -30.40 5.44
CA PRO A 51 -14.45 -29.76 6.75
C PRO A 51 -14.48 -30.81 7.86
N ALA A 52 -13.57 -30.69 8.83
CA ALA A 52 -13.65 -31.48 10.05
C ALA A 52 -14.59 -30.78 11.03
N ALA A 53 -15.68 -31.43 11.44
CA ALA A 53 -16.53 -30.92 12.50
C ALA A 53 -15.75 -30.97 13.82
N VAL A 54 -15.50 -29.80 14.42
CA VAL A 54 -14.90 -29.68 15.74
C VAL A 54 -15.99 -29.28 16.71
N THR A 55 -16.28 -30.13 17.68
CA THR A 55 -17.13 -29.75 18.82
C THR A 55 -16.28 -29.02 19.85
N VAL A 56 -16.73 -27.84 20.28
CA VAL A 56 -16.11 -27.13 21.40
C VAL A 56 -16.20 -28.04 22.61
N ALA A 57 -15.06 -28.46 23.15
CA ALA A 57 -15.04 -29.29 24.33
C ALA A 57 -15.76 -28.56 25.48
N PRO A 58 -16.68 -29.21 26.22
CA PRO A 58 -17.36 -28.59 27.36
C PRO A 58 -16.41 -28.10 28.46
N LYS A 59 -15.16 -28.58 28.43
CA LYS A 59 -14.04 -28.21 29.30
C LYS A 59 -13.22 -27.02 28.80
N LEU A 60 -13.67 -26.26 27.78
CA LEU A 60 -13.02 -24.98 27.49
C LEU A 60 -13.02 -24.20 28.80
N GLU A 61 -11.84 -24.03 29.37
CA GLU A 61 -11.67 -23.41 30.68
C GLU A 61 -12.39 -22.07 30.67
N ARG A 62 -13.04 -21.76 31.79
CA ARG A 62 -13.63 -20.45 32.02
C ARG A 62 -12.53 -19.43 31.75
N VAL A 63 -12.63 -18.68 30.66
CA VAL A 63 -11.65 -17.64 30.33
C VAL A 63 -11.69 -16.64 31.48
N ASP A 64 -10.65 -16.67 32.32
CA ASP A 64 -10.54 -15.75 33.44
C ASP A 64 -10.10 -14.39 32.88
N THR A 65 -11.02 -13.42 32.89
CA THR A 65 -10.76 -12.07 32.40
C THR A 65 -10.10 -11.25 33.51
N ALA A 66 -8.85 -11.57 33.84
CA ALA A 66 -8.02 -10.74 34.70
C ALA A 66 -7.29 -9.68 33.87
N PRO A 67 -7.07 -8.45 34.40
CA PRO A 67 -6.23 -7.46 33.74
C PRO A 67 -4.83 -8.01 33.46
N ALA A 68 -4.29 -7.73 32.27
CA ALA A 68 -2.94 -8.15 31.91
C ALA A 68 -1.92 -7.56 32.90
N LYS A 69 -1.08 -8.42 33.48
CA LYS A 69 0.05 -8.00 34.30
C LYS A 69 1.21 -7.62 33.39
N LEU A 70 1.54 -6.34 33.35
CA LEU A 70 2.64 -5.81 32.57
C LEU A 70 3.81 -5.47 33.49
N GLU A 71 5.00 -5.94 33.14
CA GLU A 71 6.25 -5.65 33.84
C GLU A 71 6.72 -4.22 33.57
N GLY A 72 7.19 -3.50 34.59
CA GLY A 72 7.71 -2.14 34.46
C GLY A 72 7.06 -1.16 35.44
N SER A 73 7.32 0.13 35.25
CA SER A 73 6.87 1.18 36.18
C SER A 73 5.34 1.29 36.23
N GLY A 74 4.80 1.58 37.41
CA GLY A 74 3.35 1.73 37.61
C GLY A 74 2.72 2.84 36.76
N ASP A 75 3.46 3.95 36.57
CA ASP A 75 3.11 5.12 35.77
C ASP A 75 3.55 5.02 34.28
N GLY A 76 4.14 3.90 33.88
CA GLY A 76 4.56 3.64 32.49
C GLY A 76 3.39 3.35 31.54
N PHE A 77 3.67 3.49 30.24
CA PHE A 77 2.73 3.23 29.16
C PHE A 77 2.82 1.79 28.67
N ALA A 78 1.71 1.14 28.36
CA ALA A 78 1.74 -0.18 27.74
C ALA A 78 2.44 -0.11 26.37
N LEU A 79 3.43 -0.97 26.14
CA LEU A 79 4.10 -1.07 24.84
C LEU A 79 3.27 -1.96 23.90
N LEU A 80 2.96 -1.44 22.72
CA LEU A 80 2.28 -2.15 21.63
C LEU A 80 3.24 -2.30 20.44
N PRO A 81 4.09 -3.34 20.44
CA PRO A 81 4.90 -3.66 19.27
C PRO A 81 4.02 -4.39 18.26
N TYR A 82 3.93 -3.89 17.03
CA TYR A 82 3.06 -4.47 16.01
C TYR A 82 3.82 -4.81 14.72
N PRO A 83 3.51 -5.92 14.04
CA PRO A 83 4.14 -6.24 12.75
C PRO A 83 3.85 -5.16 11.71
N SER A 84 4.90 -4.60 11.12
CA SER A 84 4.75 -3.66 10.00
C SER A 84 4.20 -4.39 8.77
N LEU A 85 3.26 -3.81 8.02
CA LEU A 85 2.83 -4.38 6.73
C LEU A 85 3.98 -4.46 5.72
N ARG A 86 5.02 -3.62 5.89
CA ARG A 86 6.16 -3.53 4.97
C ARG A 86 7.26 -4.51 5.32
N PHE A 87 7.49 -4.75 6.61
CA PHE A 87 8.66 -5.50 7.07
C PHE A 87 8.32 -6.78 7.83
N TYR A 88 7.08 -6.92 8.31
CA TYR A 88 6.60 -7.99 9.16
C TYR A 88 7.51 -8.18 10.40
N ASP A 89 8.41 -9.15 10.37
CA ASP A 89 9.38 -9.49 11.41
C ASP A 89 10.79 -8.91 11.15
N GLY A 90 10.97 -8.16 10.07
CA GLY A 90 12.24 -7.56 9.65
C GLY A 90 12.95 -8.30 8.52
N ARG A 91 12.46 -9.46 8.06
CA ARG A 91 13.06 -10.20 6.93
C ARG A 91 13.11 -9.40 5.63
N SER A 92 12.20 -8.42 5.50
CA SER A 92 12.08 -7.55 4.33
C SER A 92 12.67 -6.16 4.53
N ALA A 93 13.32 -5.89 5.67
CA ALA A 93 13.87 -4.57 6.01
C ALA A 93 14.91 -4.05 5.01
N THR A 94 15.53 -4.95 4.23
CA THR A 94 16.54 -4.60 3.23
C THR A 94 15.96 -4.26 1.85
N ARG A 95 14.64 -4.45 1.65
CA ARG A 95 13.99 -4.26 0.35
C ARG A 95 13.69 -2.78 0.13
N ALA A 96 14.37 -2.18 -0.84
CA ALA A 96 14.31 -0.74 -1.09
C ALA A 96 12.89 -0.23 -1.44
N TRP A 97 12.12 -0.98 -2.23
CA TRP A 97 10.72 -0.63 -2.52
C TRP A 97 9.85 -0.59 -1.25
N LEU A 98 10.09 -1.50 -0.30
CA LEU A 98 9.33 -1.56 0.95
C LEU A 98 9.80 -0.49 1.96
N GLN A 99 11.05 -0.02 1.85
CA GLN A 99 11.54 1.13 2.61
C GLN A 99 10.90 2.44 2.16
N GLU A 100 10.75 2.59 0.84
CA GLU A 100 10.24 3.81 0.23
C GLU A 100 8.73 3.93 0.29
N VAL A 101 8.00 2.82 0.12
CA VAL A 101 6.55 2.84 0.23
C VAL A 101 6.13 3.23 1.66
N PRO A 102 5.20 4.18 1.83
CA PRO A 102 4.87 4.70 3.14
C PRO A 102 3.96 3.74 3.91
N ASP A 103 4.03 3.79 5.24
CA ASP A 103 3.10 3.08 6.12
C ASP A 103 1.64 3.50 5.85
N PRO A 104 0.68 2.55 5.76
CA PRO A 104 -0.71 2.87 5.40
C PRO A 104 -1.37 3.91 6.32
N MET A 105 -1.07 3.86 7.62
CA MET A 105 -1.71 4.70 8.61
C MET A 105 -0.97 6.03 8.77
N THR A 106 0.33 5.96 9.05
CA THR A 106 1.12 7.16 9.40
C THR A 106 1.71 7.87 8.19
N GLN A 107 1.68 7.23 7.01
CA GLN A 107 2.34 7.67 5.79
C GLN A 107 3.86 7.88 5.93
N VAL A 108 4.48 7.32 6.98
CA VAL A 108 5.92 7.37 7.23
C VAL A 108 6.65 6.38 6.32
N ALA A 109 7.65 6.88 5.59
CA ALA A 109 8.61 6.08 4.84
C ALA A 109 10.00 6.13 5.51
N TRP A 110 10.87 5.14 5.23
CA TRP A 110 12.29 5.06 5.65
C TRP A 110 12.63 5.02 7.15
N ASP A 111 11.81 5.60 8.02
CA ASP A 111 12.09 5.77 9.44
C ASP A 111 11.35 4.74 10.30
N ALA A 112 11.95 4.39 11.44
CA ALA A 112 11.21 3.85 12.60
C ALA A 112 10.68 5.01 13.44
N TRP A 113 9.58 4.81 14.16
CA TRP A 113 8.97 5.83 15.02
C TRP A 113 8.33 5.20 16.26
N VAL A 114 8.01 6.03 17.24
CA VAL A 114 7.09 5.68 18.34
C VAL A 114 5.82 6.51 18.20
N GLU A 115 4.67 5.84 18.14
CA GLU A 115 3.37 6.48 18.19
C GLU A 115 3.02 6.84 19.63
N ILE A 116 2.65 8.09 19.84
CA ILE A 116 2.27 8.64 21.15
C ILE A 116 0.94 9.37 20.98
N ASN A 117 0.03 9.15 21.92
CA ASN A 117 -1.24 9.87 21.92
C ASN A 117 -1.02 11.39 22.02
N THR A 118 -1.79 12.19 21.27
CA THR A 118 -1.65 13.66 21.23
C THR A 118 -1.81 14.32 22.60
N GLN A 119 -2.71 13.86 23.47
CA GLN A 119 -2.92 14.38 24.82
C GLN A 119 -1.73 14.01 25.74
N THR A 120 -1.27 12.76 25.66
CA THR A 120 -0.09 12.29 26.40
C THR A 120 1.16 13.06 25.98
N ALA A 121 1.35 13.29 24.68
CA ALA A 121 2.46 14.06 24.16
C ALA A 121 2.43 15.52 24.64
N ALA A 122 1.26 16.15 24.66
CA ALA A 122 1.09 17.50 25.20
C ALA A 122 1.48 17.58 26.68
N ARG A 123 1.03 16.61 27.51
CA ARG A 123 1.40 16.52 28.93
C ARG A 123 2.91 16.36 29.14
N LEU A 124 3.58 15.59 28.28
CA LEU A 124 5.03 15.34 28.34
C LEU A 124 5.85 16.39 27.58
N GLY A 125 5.22 17.37 26.94
CA GLY A 125 5.88 18.38 26.11
C GLY A 125 6.63 17.82 24.90
N ILE A 126 6.17 16.69 24.35
CA ILE A 126 6.75 16.00 23.17
C ILE A 126 6.06 16.53 21.90
N ARG A 127 6.84 16.86 20.87
CA ARG A 127 6.34 17.30 19.56
C ARG A 127 6.62 16.27 18.47
N GLN A 128 5.92 16.39 17.34
CA GLN A 128 6.18 15.57 16.13
C GLN A 128 7.65 15.65 15.72
N GLY A 129 8.29 14.49 15.60
CA GLY A 129 9.69 14.34 15.22
C GLY A 129 10.71 14.61 16.34
N ASP A 130 10.29 14.89 17.58
CA ASP A 130 11.21 14.87 18.72
C ASP A 130 11.73 13.46 18.92
N VAL A 131 13.03 13.31 19.19
CA VAL A 131 13.61 12.00 19.52
C VAL A 131 13.30 11.71 20.99
N VAL A 132 12.66 10.56 21.21
CA VAL A 132 12.23 10.11 22.54
C VAL A 132 12.99 8.83 22.87
N ARG A 133 13.54 8.80 24.09
CA ARG A 133 14.09 7.60 24.70
C ARG A 133 12.93 6.80 25.27
N VAL A 134 12.79 5.57 24.78
CA VAL A 134 11.80 4.59 25.25
C VAL A 134 12.54 3.54 26.06
N SER A 135 12.20 3.39 27.33
CA SER A 135 12.91 2.52 28.27
C SER A 135 11.97 1.50 28.91
N SER A 136 12.40 0.24 28.94
CA SER A 136 11.80 -0.87 29.70
C SER A 136 12.84 -1.49 30.64
N PRO A 137 12.46 -2.43 31.53
CA PRO A 137 13.41 -3.21 32.30
C PRO A 137 14.42 -4.01 31.45
N HIS A 138 14.09 -4.30 30.19
CA HIS A 138 14.87 -5.16 29.30
C HIS A 138 15.80 -4.39 28.36
N GLY A 139 15.50 -3.11 28.09
CA GLY A 139 16.32 -2.34 27.17
C GLY A 139 15.83 -0.92 26.95
N VAL A 140 16.55 -0.22 26.06
CA VAL A 140 16.30 1.17 25.71
C VAL A 140 16.50 1.37 24.22
N ILE A 141 15.60 2.13 23.60
CA ILE A 141 15.75 2.61 22.22
C ILE A 141 15.49 4.12 22.15
N GLU A 142 16.06 4.77 21.14
CA GLU A 142 15.79 6.17 20.83
C GLU A 142 15.19 6.28 19.43
N VAL A 143 13.96 6.77 19.34
CA VAL A 143 13.20 6.86 18.09
C VAL A 143 12.41 8.17 18.03
N PRO A 144 12.19 8.74 16.83
CA PRO A 144 11.37 9.93 16.67
C PRO A 144 9.89 9.66 17.00
N ALA A 145 9.23 10.64 17.62
CA ALA A 145 7.82 10.59 17.96
C ALA A 145 6.92 10.89 16.74
N TYR A 146 5.89 10.06 16.56
CA TYR A 146 4.73 10.31 15.72
C TYR A 146 3.50 10.51 16.63
N LEU A 147 2.81 11.63 16.49
CA LEU A 147 1.65 11.95 17.32
C LEU A 147 0.38 11.43 16.65
N SER A 148 -0.37 10.60 17.38
CA SER A 148 -1.58 9.96 16.87
C SER A 148 -2.75 10.23 17.82
N ALA A 149 -3.85 10.81 17.33
CA ALA A 149 -5.01 11.07 18.17
C ALA A 149 -5.82 9.80 18.49
N SER A 150 -5.74 8.77 17.63
CA SER A 150 -6.48 7.51 17.77
C SER A 150 -5.82 6.48 18.69
N LEU A 151 -4.55 6.68 19.06
CA LEU A 151 -3.86 5.79 19.99
C LEU A 151 -4.37 6.01 21.42
N HIS A 152 -4.58 4.94 22.18
CA HIS A 152 -5.02 5.06 23.58
C HIS A 152 -3.99 5.84 24.43
N PRO A 153 -4.41 6.82 25.29
CA PRO A 153 -3.48 7.67 26.05
C PRO A 153 -2.51 6.92 26.98
N GLY A 154 -2.89 5.74 27.45
CA GLY A 154 -2.09 4.86 28.31
C GLY A 154 -1.15 3.90 27.57
N ALA A 155 -1.00 4.03 26.26
CA ALA A 155 -0.20 3.13 25.43
C ALA A 155 0.75 3.89 24.48
N VAL A 156 1.79 3.20 24.05
CA VAL A 156 2.69 3.62 22.96
C VAL A 156 2.80 2.48 21.95
N ALA A 157 2.83 2.79 20.66
CA ALA A 157 2.95 1.78 19.62
C ALA A 157 4.24 1.96 18.81
N ILE A 158 4.90 0.85 18.47
CA ILE A 158 6.15 0.88 17.68
C ILE A 158 6.10 -0.24 16.63
N PRO A 159 6.27 0.06 15.33
CA PRO A 159 6.31 -0.98 14.30
C PRO A 159 7.54 -1.87 14.44
N ILE A 160 7.33 -3.18 14.41
CA ILE A 160 8.37 -4.20 14.32
C ILE A 160 8.91 -4.25 12.89
N GLY A 161 10.18 -4.65 12.76
CA GLY A 161 10.79 -4.98 11.48
C GLY A 161 11.73 -3.91 10.93
N HIS A 162 11.86 -2.76 11.61
CA HIS A 162 12.86 -1.74 11.28
C HIS A 162 14.30 -2.12 11.73
N HIS A 163 14.64 -3.40 11.80
CA HIS A 163 15.96 -3.86 12.25
C HIS A 163 16.91 -4.16 11.08
N TYR A 164 18.14 -3.65 11.18
CA TYR A 164 19.25 -4.04 10.32
C TYR A 164 20.19 -4.95 11.09
N ALA A 165 20.26 -6.22 10.68
CA ALA A 165 21.30 -7.09 11.17
C ALA A 165 22.64 -6.71 10.50
N PRO A 166 23.80 -6.87 11.17
CA PRO A 166 25.10 -6.53 10.61
C PRO A 166 25.47 -7.23 9.28
N TYR A 167 24.82 -8.35 8.96
CA TYR A 167 24.98 -9.09 7.69
C TYR A 167 24.08 -8.58 6.56
N HIS A 168 23.18 -7.61 6.82
CA HIS A 168 22.52 -6.85 5.78
C HIS A 168 23.58 -5.92 5.16
N LEU A 169 24.15 -6.35 4.01
CA LEU A 169 25.15 -5.60 3.24
C LEU A 169 24.77 -4.12 3.13
N ARG A 170 25.77 -3.22 3.21
CA ARG A 170 25.60 -1.75 3.11
C ARG A 170 24.60 -1.40 2.02
N LEU A 171 23.37 -1.08 2.41
CA LEU A 171 22.33 -0.69 1.48
C LEU A 171 22.62 0.75 1.05
N LYS A 172 22.74 1.00 -0.26
CA LYS A 172 22.87 2.34 -0.84
C LYS A 172 21.88 3.36 -0.22
N TYR A 173 20.70 2.89 0.16
CA TYR A 173 19.60 3.72 0.59
C TYR A 173 19.36 3.81 2.10
N VAL A 174 19.89 2.88 2.92
CA VAL A 174 19.71 2.94 4.39
C VAL A 174 21.03 2.64 5.11
N PRO A 175 21.61 3.61 5.83
CA PRO A 175 22.78 3.36 6.65
C PRO A 175 22.41 2.42 7.82
N ALA A 176 23.34 1.52 8.17
CA ALA A 176 23.22 0.71 9.38
C ALA A 176 23.39 1.58 10.63
N THR A 177 22.33 2.28 11.03
CA THR A 177 22.25 2.94 12.33
C THR A 177 21.79 1.91 13.37
N GLY A 178 22.22 2.04 14.63
CA GLY A 178 21.95 1.09 15.71
C GLY A 178 20.48 0.64 15.83
N SER A 179 20.26 -0.47 16.54
CA SER A 179 18.94 -1.13 16.58
C SER A 179 17.85 -0.21 17.15
N THR A 180 16.86 0.12 16.30
CA THR A 180 15.60 0.77 16.70
C THR A 180 14.45 -0.23 16.84
N SER A 181 14.77 -1.52 16.94
CA SER A 181 13.75 -2.57 17.04
C SER A 181 13.10 -2.57 18.42
N PRO A 182 11.75 -2.51 18.53
CA PRO A 182 11.08 -2.60 19.82
C PRO A 182 11.26 -3.96 20.51
N MET A 183 11.75 -4.98 19.79
CA MET A 183 12.01 -6.31 20.35
C MET A 183 13.04 -6.30 21.49
N VAL A 184 13.95 -5.31 21.53
CA VAL A 184 14.92 -5.18 22.63
C VAL A 184 14.28 -4.68 23.93
N LEU A 185 13.05 -4.18 23.87
CA LEU A 185 12.30 -3.71 25.04
C LEU A 185 11.50 -4.83 25.71
N LEU A 186 11.42 -6.01 25.08
CA LEU A 186 10.60 -7.13 25.54
C LEU A 186 11.49 -8.21 26.20
N PRO A 187 10.94 -8.98 27.14
CA PRO A 187 11.60 -10.17 27.65
C PRO A 187 11.69 -11.26 26.57
N ALA A 188 12.69 -12.13 26.67
CA ALA A 188 12.80 -13.34 25.86
C ALA A 188 11.89 -14.47 26.39
N THR A 189 10.65 -14.15 26.77
CA THR A 189 9.67 -15.10 27.31
C THR A 189 8.54 -15.36 26.31
N ALA A 190 8.10 -16.62 26.26
CA ALA A 190 6.91 -17.02 25.53
C ALA A 190 5.67 -16.88 26.42
N GLU A 191 4.53 -16.57 25.81
CA GLU A 191 3.23 -16.61 26.47
C GLU A 191 2.88 -18.09 26.76
N PRO A 192 2.61 -18.47 28.03
CA PRO A 192 2.50 -19.87 28.43
C PRO A 192 1.45 -20.70 27.69
N VAL A 193 0.33 -20.09 27.25
CA VAL A 193 -0.78 -20.80 26.62
C VAL A 193 -0.50 -21.06 25.13
N SER A 194 -0.03 -20.04 24.41
CA SER A 194 0.17 -20.06 22.96
C SER A 194 1.59 -20.46 22.53
N GLY A 195 2.57 -20.33 23.43
CA GLY A 195 4.00 -20.46 23.10
C GLY A 195 4.53 -19.34 22.20
N ALA A 196 3.71 -18.33 21.87
CA ALA A 196 4.10 -17.19 21.03
C ALA A 196 4.93 -16.17 21.84
N PRO A 197 5.71 -15.29 21.19
CA PRO A 197 6.39 -14.20 21.89
C PRO A 197 5.41 -13.32 22.66
N ALA A 198 5.74 -12.98 23.91
CA ALA A 198 4.89 -12.17 24.77
C ALA A 198 4.95 -10.66 24.40
N PHE A 199 4.30 -10.26 23.31
CA PHE A 199 4.32 -8.89 22.79
C PHE A 199 3.68 -7.84 23.72
N LEU A 200 2.62 -8.23 24.46
CA LEU A 200 1.93 -7.37 25.43
C LEU A 200 2.30 -7.79 26.86
N SER A 201 3.53 -7.49 27.27
CA SER A 201 4.07 -7.92 28.56
C SER A 201 4.76 -6.81 29.36
N VAL A 202 5.02 -5.64 28.76
CA VAL A 202 5.82 -4.59 29.38
C VAL A 202 5.17 -3.22 29.34
N LYS A 203 5.47 -2.42 30.36
CA LYS A 203 5.30 -0.98 30.37
C LYS A 203 6.63 -0.28 30.10
N VAL A 204 6.56 0.83 29.38
CA VAL A 204 7.71 1.66 29.04
C VAL A 204 7.55 3.08 29.56
N THR A 205 8.67 3.72 29.83
CA THR A 205 8.74 5.15 30.16
C THR A 205 9.28 5.93 28.97
N LEU A 206 8.89 7.20 28.87
CA LEU A 206 9.28 8.10 27.80
C LEU A 206 10.08 9.27 28.36
N ALA A 207 11.24 9.56 27.78
CA ALA A 207 12.04 10.74 28.12
C ALA A 207 12.49 11.47 26.85
N LYS A 208 12.39 12.80 26.85
CA LYS A 208 12.93 13.62 25.75
C LYS A 208 14.46 13.59 25.78
N THR A 209 15.08 13.39 24.63
CA THR A 209 16.55 13.46 24.51
C THR A 209 17.04 14.89 24.21
N GLY A 210 16.14 15.76 23.74
CA GLY A 210 16.47 17.09 23.23
C GLY A 210 16.86 17.11 21.74
N ALA A 211 17.11 15.94 21.14
CA ALA A 211 17.34 15.83 19.71
C ALA A 211 16.02 15.84 18.92
N ARG A 212 16.09 16.27 17.66
CA ARG A 212 14.94 16.28 16.74
C ARG A 212 15.32 15.61 15.42
N ARG A 213 14.47 14.72 14.94
CA ARG A 213 14.60 14.02 13.65
C ARG A 213 13.22 13.97 12.99
N PRO A 214 12.93 14.89 12.05
CA PRO A 214 11.68 14.88 11.30
C PRO A 214 11.52 13.57 10.53
N LEU A 215 10.31 13.00 10.58
CA LEU A 215 9.93 11.79 9.85
C LEU A 215 9.67 12.10 8.37
N ALA A 216 10.02 11.18 7.48
CA ALA A 216 9.66 11.27 6.06
C ALA A 216 8.19 10.85 5.85
N VAL A 217 7.25 11.74 6.17
CA VAL A 217 5.81 11.54 5.96
C VAL A 217 5.44 11.97 4.54
N LEU A 218 4.92 11.04 3.72
CA LEU A 218 4.70 11.28 2.29
C LEU A 218 3.36 11.95 1.95
N GLN A 219 2.48 12.10 2.95
CA GLN A 219 1.21 12.80 2.83
C GLN A 219 1.18 13.98 3.81
N ALA A 220 0.94 15.19 3.31
CA ALA A 220 1.04 16.40 4.12
C ALA A 220 -0.07 16.54 5.18
N THR A 221 -1.28 16.07 4.86
CA THR A 221 -2.46 16.14 5.74
C THR A 221 -3.34 14.91 5.51
N HIS A 222 -4.01 14.43 6.55
CA HIS A 222 -5.05 13.40 6.48
C HIS A 222 -6.47 13.98 6.46
N ASP A 223 -6.60 15.29 6.62
CA ASP A 223 -7.85 16.03 6.45
C ASP A 223 -8.02 16.42 4.98
N GLN A 224 -9.23 16.26 4.47
CA GLN A 224 -9.61 16.64 3.13
C GLN A 224 -9.94 18.14 3.00
N ASP A 225 -10.03 18.88 4.10
CA ASP A 225 -10.52 20.27 4.17
C ASP A 225 -11.90 20.44 3.50
N HIS A 226 -12.81 19.47 3.71
CA HIS A 226 -14.14 19.43 3.10
C HIS A 226 -14.17 19.42 1.56
N ARG A 227 -13.10 18.98 0.89
CA ARG A 227 -13.00 18.95 -0.59
C ARG A 227 -13.64 17.71 -1.24
N GLU A 228 -14.22 16.81 -0.45
CA GLU A 228 -14.93 15.61 -0.94
C GLU A 228 -14.14 14.78 -1.97
N ILE A 229 -12.81 14.61 -1.75
CA ILE A 229 -11.91 13.88 -2.66
C ILE A 229 -12.19 12.37 -2.56
N ALA A 230 -12.10 11.82 -1.35
CA ALA A 230 -12.57 10.49 -1.00
C ALA A 230 -13.96 10.62 -0.39
N GLN A 231 -14.97 10.18 -1.14
CA GLN A 231 -16.36 10.28 -0.74
C GLN A 231 -16.87 9.00 -0.09
N HIS A 232 -17.78 9.16 0.88
CA HIS A 232 -18.53 8.09 1.49
C HIS A 232 -20.04 8.31 1.36
N VAL A 233 -20.82 7.24 1.58
CA VAL A 233 -22.28 7.27 1.60
C VAL A 233 -22.78 6.31 2.69
N ASP A 234 -23.80 6.72 3.44
CA ASP A 234 -24.45 5.85 4.41
C ASP A 234 -25.17 4.67 3.71
N LEU A 235 -25.16 3.49 4.33
CA LEU A 235 -25.74 2.27 3.80
C LEU A 235 -27.22 2.41 3.43
N ALA A 236 -28.04 3.09 4.24
CA ALA A 236 -29.45 3.29 3.93
C ALA A 236 -29.61 4.17 2.69
N ARG A 237 -28.83 5.24 2.59
CA ARG A 237 -28.79 6.10 1.39
C ARG A 237 -28.27 5.36 0.17
N ALA A 238 -27.21 4.57 0.29
CA ALA A 238 -26.66 3.77 -0.79
C ALA A 238 -27.70 2.77 -1.35
N ARG A 239 -28.49 2.15 -0.47
CA ARG A 239 -29.62 1.28 -0.88
C ARG A 239 -30.69 2.05 -1.65
N GLN A 240 -31.02 3.26 -1.21
CA GLN A 240 -31.99 4.11 -1.92
C GLN A 240 -31.47 4.54 -3.29
N GLU A 241 -30.20 4.94 -3.39
CA GLU A 241 -29.54 5.31 -4.65
C GLU A 241 -29.47 4.10 -5.60
N ALA A 242 -29.20 2.89 -5.07
CA ALA A 242 -29.23 1.66 -5.85
C ALA A 242 -30.61 1.34 -6.46
N LEU A 243 -31.69 1.67 -5.74
CA LEU A 243 -33.07 1.47 -6.23
C LEU A 243 -33.50 2.54 -7.23
N ARG A 244 -33.03 3.79 -7.06
CA ARG A 244 -33.39 4.93 -7.92
C ARG A 244 -32.58 4.96 -9.22
N GLY A 245 -31.46 4.25 -9.27
CA GLY A 245 -30.53 4.29 -10.40
C GLY A 245 -29.60 5.51 -10.35
N THR A 246 -28.75 5.62 -11.36
CA THR A 246 -27.71 6.65 -11.45
C THR A 246 -28.32 8.04 -11.59
N LYS A 247 -27.80 9.02 -10.84
CA LYS A 247 -28.24 10.41 -10.92
C LYS A 247 -27.97 10.93 -12.34
N GLN A 248 -28.90 11.72 -12.89
CA GLN A 248 -28.72 12.35 -14.20
C GLN A 248 -27.51 13.30 -14.11
N GLU A 249 -26.45 13.02 -14.88
CA GLU A 249 -25.27 13.86 -14.92
C GLU A 249 -25.63 15.25 -15.46
N HIS A 250 -25.18 16.30 -14.77
CA HIS A 250 -25.27 17.64 -15.33
C HIS A 250 -24.18 17.75 -16.42
N PRO A 251 -24.52 18.17 -17.64
CA PRO A 251 -23.54 18.25 -18.71
C PRO A 251 -22.46 19.27 -18.34
N ASN A 252 -21.22 18.82 -18.26
CA ASN A 252 -20.06 19.69 -18.09
C ASN A 252 -19.87 20.51 -19.37
N LEU A 253 -20.19 21.80 -19.28
CA LEU A 253 -19.98 22.77 -20.35
C LEU A 253 -18.50 22.77 -20.75
N SER A 254 -18.22 22.49 -22.02
CA SER A 254 -16.86 22.49 -22.57
C SER A 254 -16.86 23.15 -23.92
N MET A 255 -15.84 23.95 -24.19
CA MET A 255 -15.57 24.49 -25.53
C MET A 255 -14.93 23.45 -26.45
N TYR A 256 -14.45 22.33 -25.91
CA TYR A 256 -13.90 21.24 -26.69
C TYR A 256 -15.02 20.33 -27.20
N SER A 257 -14.90 19.88 -28.46
CA SER A 257 -15.78 18.87 -29.02
C SER A 257 -15.63 17.54 -28.26
N GLU A 258 -16.74 16.80 -28.17
CA GLU A 258 -16.70 15.42 -27.69
C GLU A 258 -15.76 14.57 -28.55
N GLN A 259 -14.99 13.72 -27.88
CA GLN A 259 -14.02 12.87 -28.55
C GLN A 259 -14.67 11.56 -28.98
N GLN A 260 -14.35 11.13 -30.19
CA GLN A 260 -14.81 9.85 -30.73
C GLN A 260 -13.69 8.83 -30.69
N TYR A 261 -13.89 7.75 -29.93
CA TYR A 261 -12.95 6.64 -29.82
C TYR A 261 -13.30 5.53 -30.83
N LYS A 262 -12.54 5.44 -31.92
CA LYS A 262 -12.79 4.46 -33.00
C LYS A 262 -12.56 3.02 -32.52
N GLY A 263 -11.44 2.79 -31.82
CA GLY A 263 -11.07 1.50 -31.25
C GLY A 263 -11.59 1.31 -29.83
N TYR A 264 -10.68 0.95 -28.93
CA TYR A 264 -10.92 0.81 -27.49
C TYR A 264 -10.96 2.18 -26.80
N ARG A 265 -11.59 2.26 -25.63
CA ARG A 265 -11.49 3.38 -24.69
C ARG A 265 -11.03 2.82 -23.36
N TRP A 266 -9.74 2.94 -23.04
CA TRP A 266 -9.20 2.39 -21.80
C TRP A 266 -9.59 3.24 -20.60
N GLY A 267 -10.01 2.59 -19.53
CA GLY A 267 -10.34 3.25 -18.28
C GLY A 267 -10.14 2.36 -17.07
N MET A 268 -10.33 2.95 -15.89
CA MET A 268 -10.13 2.24 -14.63
C MET A 268 -11.21 2.65 -13.62
N THR A 269 -11.70 1.69 -12.84
CA THR A 269 -12.60 1.96 -11.72
C THR A 269 -11.91 1.57 -10.42
N VAL A 270 -12.04 2.42 -9.39
CA VAL A 270 -11.45 2.21 -8.06
C VAL A 270 -12.55 2.15 -7.01
N ASP A 271 -12.75 1.01 -6.37
CA ASP A 271 -13.66 0.86 -5.23
C ASP A 271 -12.97 1.28 -3.92
N VAL A 272 -13.32 2.47 -3.42
CA VAL A 272 -12.78 3.02 -2.17
C VAL A 272 -13.28 2.21 -0.96
N ASP A 273 -14.43 1.53 -1.07
CA ASP A 273 -14.92 0.69 0.02
C ASP A 273 -14.06 -0.56 0.23
N ALA A 274 -13.62 -1.17 -0.87
CA ALA A 274 -12.78 -2.37 -0.87
C ALA A 274 -11.29 -2.05 -0.60
N CYS A 275 -10.86 -0.79 -0.70
CA CYS A 275 -9.47 -0.43 -0.50
C CYS A 275 -9.09 -0.42 0.99
N ILE A 276 -8.15 -1.28 1.36
CA ILE A 276 -7.67 -1.45 2.75
C ILE A 276 -6.34 -0.75 3.05
N GLY A 277 -5.84 0.09 2.13
CA GLY A 277 -4.58 0.80 2.40
C GLY A 277 -3.30 -0.04 2.25
N CYS A 278 -3.35 -1.28 1.72
CA CYS A 278 -2.22 -2.23 1.80
C CYS A 278 -0.93 -1.86 1.04
N GLN A 279 -0.91 -0.79 0.24
CA GLN A 279 0.25 -0.32 -0.55
C GLN A 279 0.82 -1.27 -1.61
N ALA A 280 0.27 -2.48 -1.76
CA ALA A 280 0.74 -3.45 -2.76
C ALA A 280 0.69 -2.88 -4.19
N CYS A 281 -0.35 -2.09 -4.51
CA CYS A 281 -0.50 -1.43 -5.81
C CYS A 281 0.60 -0.40 -6.10
N ALA A 282 1.11 0.31 -5.08
CA ALA A 282 2.21 1.26 -5.25
C ALA A 282 3.52 0.52 -5.55
N VAL A 283 3.83 -0.54 -4.79
CA VAL A 283 5.02 -1.38 -5.01
C VAL A 283 4.98 -2.09 -6.36
N ALA A 284 3.83 -2.65 -6.75
CA ALA A 284 3.68 -3.31 -8.05
C ALA A 284 3.84 -2.31 -9.20
N CYS A 285 3.30 -1.09 -9.07
CA CYS A 285 3.51 -0.05 -10.07
C CYS A 285 5.00 0.33 -10.19
N GLN A 286 5.71 0.39 -9.06
CA GLN A 286 7.14 0.66 -9.01
C GLN A 286 7.97 -0.44 -9.68
N ALA A 287 7.68 -1.71 -9.36
CA ALA A 287 8.35 -2.87 -9.92
C ALA A 287 8.08 -3.03 -11.43
N GLU A 288 6.82 -2.94 -11.84
CA GLU A 288 6.39 -3.14 -13.23
C GLU A 288 6.94 -2.07 -14.17
N ASN A 289 6.98 -0.81 -13.71
CA ASN A 289 7.27 0.33 -14.56
C ASN A 289 8.67 0.90 -14.29
N ASN A 290 9.60 0.13 -13.75
CA ASN A 290 10.99 0.55 -13.52
C ASN A 290 11.12 1.90 -12.79
N VAL A 291 10.22 2.20 -11.86
CA VAL A 291 10.27 3.46 -11.12
C VAL A 291 11.42 3.38 -10.10
N PRO A 292 12.38 4.31 -10.15
CA PRO A 292 13.56 4.20 -9.30
C PRO A 292 13.24 4.52 -7.84
N VAL A 293 14.12 4.06 -6.95
CA VAL A 293 14.08 4.41 -5.53
C VAL A 293 14.86 5.70 -5.30
N VAL A 294 14.22 6.66 -4.63
CA VAL A 294 14.74 8.02 -4.46
C VAL A 294 15.56 8.17 -3.18
N GLY A 295 15.14 7.52 -2.10
CA GLY A 295 15.79 7.62 -0.79
C GLY A 295 15.12 8.63 0.15
N ARG A 296 15.47 8.54 1.43
CA ARG A 296 14.81 9.26 2.54
C ARG A 296 14.79 10.78 2.39
N ALA A 297 15.93 11.39 2.04
CA ALA A 297 16.06 12.85 2.02
C ALA A 297 15.10 13.50 1.03
N GLU A 298 15.05 12.95 -0.18
CA GLU A 298 14.22 13.48 -1.26
C GLU A 298 12.75 13.10 -1.08
N ALA A 299 12.46 11.93 -0.50
CA ALA A 299 11.12 11.57 -0.09
C ALA A 299 10.58 12.57 0.96
N SER A 300 11.43 13.00 1.92
CA SER A 300 11.09 14.02 2.92
C SER A 300 10.85 15.40 2.30
N TYR A 301 11.47 15.69 1.15
CA TYR A 301 11.26 16.93 0.39
C TYR A 301 10.00 16.87 -0.51
N GLY A 302 9.31 15.73 -0.58
CA GLY A 302 8.14 15.55 -1.45
C GLY A 302 8.51 15.23 -2.91
N ARG A 303 9.71 14.69 -3.15
CA ARG A 303 10.20 14.30 -4.49
C ARG A 303 10.22 12.78 -4.71
N GLN A 304 9.39 12.05 -3.97
CA GLN A 304 9.16 10.63 -4.22
C GLN A 304 8.61 10.38 -5.62
N LEU A 305 9.02 9.27 -6.25
CA LEU A 305 8.66 8.96 -7.64
C LEU A 305 7.47 8.00 -7.77
N HIS A 306 6.61 7.89 -6.76
CA HIS A 306 5.40 7.05 -6.86
C HIS A 306 4.41 7.60 -7.89
N TRP A 307 4.14 6.80 -8.94
CA TRP A 307 3.13 7.06 -9.97
C TRP A 307 1.70 6.83 -9.47
N LEU A 308 1.58 5.97 -8.46
CA LEU A 308 0.37 5.70 -7.69
C LEU A 308 0.72 5.98 -6.24
N ARG A 309 0.03 6.96 -5.63
CA ARG A 309 0.10 7.24 -4.20
C ARG A 309 -1.19 6.77 -3.55
N LEU A 310 -1.09 6.18 -2.37
CA LEU A 310 -2.26 5.73 -1.63
C LEU A 310 -2.51 6.72 -0.50
N GLU A 311 -3.56 7.52 -0.66
CA GLU A 311 -3.92 8.57 0.28
C GLU A 311 -4.81 7.99 1.37
N ARG A 312 -4.51 8.33 2.63
CA ARG A 312 -5.39 8.05 3.77
C ARG A 312 -6.11 9.33 4.16
N TRP A 313 -7.43 9.31 4.10
CA TRP A 313 -8.28 10.39 4.58
C TRP A 313 -8.96 9.96 5.88
N ALA A 314 -8.93 10.84 6.89
CA ALA A 314 -9.46 10.60 8.22
C ALA A 314 -10.52 11.65 8.53
N GLU A 315 -11.79 11.25 8.50
CA GLU A 315 -12.94 12.14 8.76
C GLU A 315 -13.62 11.83 10.09
N GLY A 316 -14.30 12.83 10.67
CA GLY A 316 -15.02 12.68 11.93
C GLY A 316 -14.16 12.99 13.16
N ASP A 317 -14.49 12.37 14.29
CA ASP A 317 -13.77 12.58 15.55
C ASP A 317 -12.30 12.13 15.43
N ALA A 318 -11.36 12.95 15.87
CA ALA A 318 -9.93 12.67 15.76
C ALA A 318 -9.50 11.45 16.60
N ALA A 319 -10.22 11.14 17.69
CA ALA A 319 -9.96 9.93 18.47
C ALA A 319 -10.52 8.66 17.80
N HIS A 320 -11.58 8.79 17.00
CA HIS A 320 -12.24 7.68 16.29
C HIS A 320 -12.55 8.03 14.82
N PRO A 321 -11.52 8.28 13.99
CA PRO A 321 -11.76 8.75 12.64
C PRO A 321 -12.24 7.63 11.73
N HIS A 322 -13.15 7.97 10.81
CA HIS A 322 -13.47 7.15 9.66
C HIS A 322 -12.33 7.24 8.64
N ASN A 323 -11.58 6.13 8.52
CA ASN A 323 -10.47 6.05 7.58
C ASN A 323 -10.94 5.59 6.21
N MET A 324 -10.56 6.34 5.18
CA MET A 324 -10.75 6.02 3.77
C MET A 324 -9.39 5.94 3.09
N PHE A 325 -9.16 4.87 2.33
CA PHE A 325 -7.94 4.70 1.55
C PHE A 325 -8.26 4.88 0.07
N MET A 326 -7.56 5.79 -0.58
CA MET A 326 -7.84 6.16 -1.96
C MET A 326 -6.55 6.14 -2.78
N PRO A 327 -6.40 5.18 -3.70
CA PRO A 327 -5.34 5.18 -4.68
C PRO A 327 -5.50 6.36 -5.65
N MET A 328 -4.54 7.27 -5.66
CA MET A 328 -4.47 8.42 -6.55
C MET A 328 -3.32 8.25 -7.54
N PHE A 329 -3.63 8.28 -8.83
CA PHE A 329 -2.70 8.10 -9.94
C PHE A 329 -3.16 8.94 -11.15
N CYS A 330 -2.45 8.87 -12.28
CA CYS A 330 -2.86 9.57 -13.50
C CYS A 330 -4.30 9.20 -13.87
N GLN A 331 -5.15 10.21 -13.98
CA GLN A 331 -6.57 10.06 -14.27
C GLN A 331 -6.85 9.86 -15.77
N HIS A 332 -5.83 9.99 -16.62
CA HIS A 332 -5.94 9.90 -18.09
C HIS A 332 -7.12 10.73 -18.64
N CYS A 333 -7.20 11.98 -18.17
CA CYS A 333 -8.21 12.97 -18.54
C CYS A 333 -8.40 13.06 -20.06
N GLU A 334 -9.64 13.12 -20.52
CA GLU A 334 -9.95 13.43 -21.93
C GLU A 334 -9.63 14.90 -22.24
N VAL A 335 -10.03 15.82 -21.36
CA VAL A 335 -9.65 17.24 -21.43
C VAL A 335 -8.48 17.46 -20.48
N ALA A 336 -7.31 16.91 -20.87
CA ALA A 336 -6.13 16.91 -20.02
C ALA A 336 -5.42 18.28 -19.98
N PRO A 337 -5.43 19.01 -18.84
CA PRO A 337 -4.74 20.30 -18.76
C PRO A 337 -3.21 20.17 -18.88
N CYS A 338 -2.67 18.99 -18.58
CA CYS A 338 -1.24 18.71 -18.64
C CYS A 338 -0.67 18.50 -20.05
N GLU A 339 -1.52 18.34 -21.07
CA GLU A 339 -1.09 18.17 -22.48
C GLU A 339 -0.72 19.50 -23.17
N PRO A 340 -1.62 20.50 -23.27
CA PRO A 340 -1.36 21.72 -24.06
C PRO A 340 -0.21 22.57 -23.49
N VAL A 341 0.14 22.38 -22.21
CA VAL A 341 1.25 23.10 -21.55
C VAL A 341 2.63 22.49 -21.85
N CYS A 342 2.70 21.38 -22.60
CA CYS A 342 3.98 20.78 -22.97
C CYS A 342 4.48 21.39 -24.30
N PRO A 343 5.53 22.23 -24.30
CA PRO A 343 5.97 22.93 -25.51
C PRO A 343 6.57 22.01 -26.58
N VAL A 344 6.89 20.77 -26.22
CA VAL A 344 7.54 19.78 -27.10
C VAL A 344 6.65 18.58 -27.38
N PHE A 345 5.38 18.60 -26.95
CA PHE A 345 4.41 17.52 -27.16
C PHE A 345 4.86 16.15 -26.62
N ALA A 346 5.60 16.15 -25.50
CA ALA A 346 5.98 14.92 -24.81
C ALA A 346 4.80 14.27 -24.06
N ALA A 347 3.81 15.07 -23.67
CA ALA A 347 2.52 14.60 -23.19
C ALA A 347 1.49 14.78 -24.32
N TYR A 348 0.74 13.73 -24.63
CA TYR A 348 -0.25 13.73 -25.71
C TYR A 348 -1.35 12.71 -25.42
N ARG A 349 -2.51 12.84 -26.04
CA ARG A 349 -3.59 11.83 -25.99
C ARG A 349 -3.49 10.86 -27.16
N THR A 350 -3.65 9.56 -26.88
CA THR A 350 -3.76 8.52 -27.92
C THR A 350 -5.20 8.42 -28.45
N GLU A 351 -5.38 7.75 -29.59
CA GLU A 351 -6.71 7.46 -30.15
C GLU A 351 -7.60 6.57 -29.25
N GLU A 352 -7.01 5.91 -28.25
CA GLU A 352 -7.68 5.01 -27.30
C GLU A 352 -7.97 5.68 -25.94
N GLY A 353 -7.79 7.00 -25.85
CA GLY A 353 -8.08 7.79 -24.64
C GLY A 353 -7.00 7.74 -23.56
N LEU A 354 -5.83 7.17 -23.86
CA LEU A 354 -4.71 7.21 -22.93
C LEU A 354 -3.97 8.54 -23.07
N ASN A 355 -3.77 9.24 -21.96
CA ASN A 355 -2.70 10.24 -21.90
C ASN A 355 -1.33 9.52 -21.95
N GLY A 356 -0.60 9.67 -23.05
CA GLY A 356 0.76 9.17 -23.25
C GLY A 356 1.82 10.10 -22.64
N GLN A 357 2.94 9.52 -22.21
CA GLN A 357 4.15 10.25 -21.82
C GLN A 357 5.32 9.68 -22.61
N VAL A 358 5.83 10.45 -23.56
CA VAL A 358 7.01 10.12 -24.36
C VAL A 358 8.24 10.62 -23.61
N TYR A 359 8.96 9.70 -22.95
CA TYR A 359 10.04 10.04 -22.02
C TYR A 359 11.19 10.79 -22.71
N ASN A 360 11.66 10.29 -23.86
CA ASN A 360 12.77 10.86 -24.63
C ASN A 360 12.46 12.21 -25.30
N ARG A 361 11.18 12.62 -25.39
CA ARG A 361 10.78 13.93 -25.90
C ARG A 361 10.71 14.99 -24.81
N CYS A 362 10.67 14.58 -23.53
CA CYS A 362 10.53 15.50 -22.41
C CYS A 362 11.83 16.30 -22.20
N VAL A 363 11.73 17.64 -22.27
CA VAL A 363 12.87 18.55 -22.01
C VAL A 363 12.86 19.13 -20.59
N GLY A 364 12.02 18.60 -19.70
CA GLY A 364 12.08 18.91 -18.27
C GLY A 364 11.58 20.29 -17.83
N THR A 365 10.69 20.94 -18.59
CA THR A 365 10.08 22.23 -18.19
C THR A 365 9.21 22.12 -16.93
N ARG A 366 8.70 20.92 -16.63
CA ARG A 366 7.85 20.57 -15.47
C ARG A 366 6.46 21.20 -15.43
N TYR A 367 6.09 22.04 -16.40
CA TYR A 367 4.79 22.72 -16.37
C TYR A 367 3.60 21.75 -16.39
N CYS A 368 3.71 20.61 -17.07
CA CYS A 368 2.69 19.56 -17.06
C CYS A 368 2.40 18.99 -15.66
N GLY A 369 3.34 19.07 -14.71
CA GLY A 369 3.12 18.69 -13.31
C GLY A 369 2.40 19.76 -12.50
N ASN A 370 2.61 21.03 -12.81
CA ASN A 370 1.90 22.13 -12.15
C ASN A 370 0.44 22.21 -12.62
N ASN A 371 0.20 22.01 -13.93
CA ASN A 371 -1.15 22.11 -14.49
C ASN A 371 -2.00 20.85 -14.28
N CYS A 372 -1.43 19.78 -13.72
CA CYS A 372 -2.18 18.58 -13.37
C CYS A 372 -2.85 18.80 -12.01
N PRO A 373 -4.19 18.86 -11.93
CA PRO A 373 -4.89 19.16 -10.66
C PRO A 373 -4.67 18.06 -9.60
N TYR A 374 -4.34 16.86 -10.05
CA TYR A 374 -4.04 15.73 -9.17
C TYR A 374 -2.56 15.66 -8.76
N HIS A 375 -1.65 16.46 -9.32
CA HIS A 375 -0.19 16.38 -9.03
C HIS A 375 0.41 14.97 -9.10
N VAL A 376 -0.01 14.17 -10.09
CA VAL A 376 0.38 12.76 -10.31
C VAL A 376 1.48 12.59 -11.38
N ARG A 377 2.02 13.70 -11.90
CA ARG A 377 3.25 13.70 -12.71
C ARG A 377 4.44 13.82 -11.77
N ARG A 378 5.41 12.92 -11.92
CA ARG A 378 6.62 12.84 -11.08
C ARG A 378 7.84 13.17 -11.91
N PHE A 379 8.73 14.00 -11.38
CA PHE A 379 9.89 14.49 -12.12
C PHE A 379 11.17 13.80 -11.63
N ASN A 380 11.97 13.28 -12.55
CA ASN A 380 13.30 12.75 -12.23
C ASN A 380 14.28 13.90 -11.97
N TRP A 381 14.59 14.15 -10.71
CA TRP A 381 15.49 15.22 -10.28
C TRP A 381 16.97 14.83 -10.33
N TRP A 382 17.28 13.53 -10.33
CA TRP A 382 18.63 12.99 -10.42
C TRP A 382 18.68 11.87 -11.45
N ASN A 383 19.91 11.44 -11.76
CA ASN A 383 20.12 10.16 -12.41
C ASN A 383 20.16 9.07 -11.33
N TYR A 384 19.16 8.20 -11.29
CA TYR A 384 19.08 7.13 -10.29
C TYR A 384 19.83 5.90 -10.80
N GLU A 385 21.01 5.64 -10.25
CA GLU A 385 21.78 4.46 -10.64
C GLU A 385 21.20 3.19 -10.02
N ILE A 386 21.11 2.15 -10.84
CA ILE A 386 20.68 0.80 -10.48
C ILE A 386 21.94 -0.06 -10.45
N PRO A 387 22.47 -0.41 -9.27
CA PRO A 387 23.74 -1.13 -9.16
C PRO A 387 23.58 -2.61 -9.51
N ALA A 388 24.65 -3.21 -10.03
CA ALA A 388 24.73 -4.66 -10.26
C ALA A 388 24.46 -5.48 -8.99
N PRO A 389 23.62 -6.54 -9.03
CA PRO A 389 22.89 -7.10 -10.19
C PRO A 389 21.41 -6.65 -10.30
N LEU A 390 21.03 -5.52 -9.70
CA LEU A 390 19.63 -5.09 -9.61
C LEU A 390 19.04 -4.71 -10.97
N GLU A 391 19.84 -4.46 -12.00
CA GLU A 391 19.39 -4.23 -13.38
C GLU A 391 18.61 -5.42 -13.95
N ILE A 392 18.85 -6.64 -13.47
CA ILE A 392 18.15 -7.86 -13.91
C ILE A 392 16.67 -7.82 -13.51
N GLN A 393 16.31 -7.03 -12.48
CA GLN A 393 14.92 -6.91 -12.02
C GLN A 393 14.08 -5.98 -12.90
N LEU A 394 14.70 -5.26 -13.84
CA LEU A 394 14.01 -4.26 -14.66
C LEU A 394 13.17 -4.94 -15.72
N ASN A 395 11.97 -4.41 -15.90
CA ASN A 395 11.09 -4.81 -16.98
C ASN A 395 11.70 -4.38 -18.33
N PRO A 396 12.03 -5.30 -19.25
CA PRO A 396 12.64 -4.96 -20.54
C PRO A 396 11.69 -4.18 -21.46
N ASP A 397 10.37 -4.27 -21.22
CA ASP A 397 9.35 -3.62 -22.04
C ASP A 397 9.07 -2.17 -21.63
N VAL A 398 9.75 -1.67 -20.58
CA VAL A 398 9.55 -0.31 -20.07
C VAL A 398 10.87 0.45 -20.05
N THR A 399 10.90 1.61 -20.71
CA THR A 399 12.06 2.51 -20.70
C THR A 399 12.51 2.83 -19.28
N VAL A 400 13.80 2.73 -18.98
CA VAL A 400 14.39 3.29 -17.74
C VAL A 400 14.66 4.77 -17.99
N ARG A 401 14.14 5.66 -17.13
CA ARG A 401 14.22 7.10 -17.36
C ARG A 401 15.49 7.69 -16.76
N GLN A 402 15.93 8.79 -17.37
CA GLN A 402 17.08 9.58 -16.92
C GLN A 402 16.61 10.84 -16.19
N LEU A 403 17.58 11.57 -15.64
CA LEU A 403 17.43 12.93 -15.13
C LEU A 403 16.62 13.82 -16.10
N GLY A 404 15.78 14.69 -15.55
CA GLY A 404 15.14 15.77 -16.32
C GLY A 404 13.84 15.37 -17.01
N VAL A 405 13.34 14.16 -16.77
CA VAL A 405 12.14 13.62 -17.45
C VAL A 405 10.96 13.52 -16.51
N MET A 406 9.78 13.93 -16.99
CA MET A 406 8.50 13.68 -16.31
C MET A 406 8.00 12.26 -16.56
N GLU A 407 7.46 11.67 -15.52
CA GLU A 407 6.83 10.37 -15.49
C GLU A 407 5.41 10.46 -14.93
N LYS A 408 4.62 9.42 -15.16
CA LYS A 408 3.28 9.28 -14.61
C LYS A 408 2.79 7.85 -14.84
N CYS A 409 1.72 7.46 -14.15
CA CYS A 409 0.99 6.25 -14.51
C CYS A 409 0.59 6.30 -16.00
N THR A 410 0.85 5.19 -16.72
CA THR A 410 0.55 5.00 -18.15
C THR A 410 -0.56 3.98 -18.37
N MET A 411 -1.30 3.60 -17.32
CA MET A 411 -2.18 2.43 -17.30
C MET A 411 -1.46 1.13 -17.74
N CYS A 412 -0.18 1.00 -17.39
CA CYS A 412 0.67 -0.13 -17.81
C CYS A 412 0.62 -0.38 -19.32
N ILE A 413 0.89 0.66 -20.12
CA ILE A 413 0.81 0.63 -21.59
C ILE A 413 1.53 -0.58 -22.22
N GLN A 414 2.66 -1.02 -21.66
CA GLN A 414 3.38 -2.21 -22.08
C GLN A 414 2.51 -3.49 -22.03
N ARG A 415 1.65 -3.61 -21.00
CA ARG A 415 0.70 -4.72 -20.87
C ARG A 415 -0.49 -4.57 -21.80
N ILE A 416 -0.92 -3.33 -22.07
CA ILE A 416 -1.97 -3.05 -23.06
C ILE A 416 -1.51 -3.49 -24.44
N VAL A 417 -0.28 -3.13 -24.83
CA VAL A 417 0.32 -3.53 -26.11
C VAL A 417 0.45 -5.05 -26.19
N ALA A 418 1.04 -5.69 -25.18
CA ALA A 418 1.18 -7.15 -25.15
C ALA A 418 -0.16 -7.91 -25.23
N GLY A 419 -1.19 -7.43 -24.53
CA GLY A 419 -2.53 -8.04 -24.59
C GLY A 419 -3.21 -7.83 -25.94
N LYS A 420 -3.03 -6.66 -26.57
CA LYS A 420 -3.49 -6.40 -27.94
C LYS A 420 -2.78 -7.28 -28.96
N ASP A 421 -1.47 -7.45 -28.83
CA ASP A 421 -0.68 -8.32 -29.70
C ASP A 421 -1.16 -9.76 -29.61
N ARG A 422 -1.37 -10.28 -28.41
CA ARG A 422 -1.92 -11.62 -28.21
C ARG A 422 -3.31 -11.78 -28.84
N ALA A 423 -4.21 -10.81 -28.63
CA ALA A 423 -5.54 -10.85 -29.23
C ALA A 423 -5.49 -10.80 -30.76
N ARG A 424 -4.59 -9.99 -31.34
CA ARG A 424 -4.34 -9.94 -32.78
C ARG A 424 -3.83 -11.27 -33.31
N ASP A 425 -2.87 -11.89 -32.63
CA ASP A 425 -2.30 -13.18 -33.03
C ASP A 425 -3.36 -14.30 -32.97
N ASP A 426 -4.26 -14.23 -31.99
CA ASP A 426 -5.47 -15.06 -31.86
C ASP A 426 -6.59 -14.67 -32.87
N LYS A 427 -6.38 -13.64 -33.70
CA LYS A 427 -7.36 -13.10 -34.67
C LYS A 427 -8.71 -12.71 -34.06
N ARG A 428 -8.68 -12.13 -32.86
CA ARG A 428 -9.87 -11.69 -32.11
C ARG A 428 -9.68 -10.28 -31.55
N ALA A 429 -10.79 -9.65 -31.15
CA ALA A 429 -10.73 -8.44 -30.34
C ALA A 429 -10.22 -8.76 -28.92
N VAL A 430 -9.70 -7.74 -28.24
CA VAL A 430 -9.38 -7.80 -26.82
C VAL A 430 -10.67 -7.96 -26.03
N ARG A 431 -10.68 -8.91 -25.10
CA ARG A 431 -11.78 -9.25 -24.20
C ARG A 431 -11.47 -8.73 -22.80
N ASP A 432 -12.50 -8.57 -21.98
CA ASP A 432 -12.33 -8.27 -20.56
C ASP A 432 -11.45 -9.34 -19.89
N GLY A 433 -10.48 -8.89 -19.09
CA GLY A 433 -9.49 -9.76 -18.44
C GLY A 433 -8.26 -10.17 -19.27
N ASP A 434 -8.22 -9.92 -20.59
CA ASP A 434 -7.00 -10.18 -21.39
C ASP A 434 -5.81 -9.30 -20.95
N ILE A 435 -6.10 -8.11 -20.42
CA ILE A 435 -5.12 -7.15 -19.92
C ILE A 435 -5.41 -6.88 -18.45
N GLN A 436 -4.44 -7.18 -17.60
CA GLN A 436 -4.46 -6.79 -16.19
C GLN A 436 -3.28 -5.88 -15.89
N THR A 437 -3.57 -4.67 -15.40
CA THR A 437 -2.53 -3.73 -14.95
C THR A 437 -1.85 -4.26 -13.69
N ALA A 438 -0.62 -3.84 -13.42
CA ALA A 438 0.11 -4.31 -12.23
C ALA A 438 -0.61 -3.95 -10.92
N CYS A 439 -1.20 -2.75 -10.84
CA CYS A 439 -1.97 -2.32 -9.67
C CYS A 439 -3.29 -3.07 -9.49
N GLN A 440 -3.95 -3.50 -10.57
CA GLN A 440 -5.12 -4.39 -10.51
C GLN A 440 -4.73 -5.80 -10.08
N GLN A 441 -3.75 -6.41 -10.75
CA GLN A 441 -3.36 -7.82 -10.52
C GLN A 441 -2.89 -8.06 -9.08
N THR A 442 -2.17 -7.10 -8.49
CA THR A 442 -1.65 -7.26 -7.12
C THR A 442 -2.68 -6.96 -6.03
N CYS A 443 -3.82 -6.35 -6.35
CA CYS A 443 -4.74 -5.84 -5.34
C CYS A 443 -5.51 -7.01 -4.70
N PRO A 444 -5.29 -7.33 -3.41
CA PRO A 444 -5.88 -8.53 -2.80
C PRO A 444 -7.40 -8.42 -2.67
N THR A 445 -7.92 -7.19 -2.55
CA THR A 445 -9.36 -6.91 -2.44
C THR A 445 -10.01 -6.59 -3.78
N GLN A 446 -9.24 -6.66 -4.89
CA GLN A 446 -9.72 -6.33 -6.25
C GLN A 446 -10.36 -4.93 -6.35
N ALA A 447 -9.88 -3.98 -5.54
CA ALA A 447 -10.40 -2.61 -5.52
C ALA A 447 -10.16 -1.85 -6.84
N ILE A 448 -9.16 -2.23 -7.63
CA ILE A 448 -8.84 -1.58 -8.91
C ILE A 448 -9.25 -2.50 -10.05
N THR A 449 -10.11 -2.02 -10.95
CA THR A 449 -10.53 -2.74 -12.16
C THR A 449 -10.16 -1.92 -13.40
N PHE A 450 -9.40 -2.50 -14.33
CA PHE A 450 -9.05 -1.87 -15.61
C PHE A 450 -9.72 -2.61 -16.76
N GLY A 451 -10.09 -1.89 -17.82
CA GLY A 451 -10.63 -2.50 -19.04
C GLY A 451 -11.07 -1.48 -20.08
N ASN A 452 -11.83 -1.96 -21.07
CA ASN A 452 -12.38 -1.13 -22.14
C ASN A 452 -13.75 -0.56 -21.76
N LEU A 453 -13.83 0.74 -21.49
CA LEU A 453 -15.08 1.46 -21.17
C LEU A 453 -16.12 1.42 -22.30
N LYS A 454 -15.69 1.21 -23.56
CA LYS A 454 -16.60 1.10 -24.71
C LYS A 454 -17.32 -0.25 -24.77
N ASP A 455 -16.79 -1.26 -24.11
CA ASP A 455 -17.46 -2.56 -23.98
C ASP A 455 -18.40 -2.52 -22.76
N GLU A 456 -19.70 -2.39 -23.02
CA GLU A 456 -20.76 -2.36 -21.98
C GLU A 456 -20.81 -3.66 -21.15
N ALA A 457 -20.34 -4.78 -21.71
CA ALA A 457 -20.28 -6.04 -20.98
C ALA A 457 -19.09 -6.13 -20.01
N SER A 458 -18.06 -5.28 -20.20
CA SER A 458 -16.85 -5.28 -19.38
C SER A 458 -17.15 -4.91 -17.92
N THR A 459 -16.34 -5.47 -17.01
CA THR A 459 -16.48 -5.21 -15.57
C THR A 459 -16.26 -3.72 -15.27
N VAL A 460 -15.28 -3.08 -15.90
CA VAL A 460 -14.99 -1.65 -15.69
C VAL A 460 -16.17 -0.75 -16.10
N SER A 461 -16.82 -1.05 -17.24
CA SER A 461 -17.94 -0.26 -17.74
C SER A 461 -19.14 -0.37 -16.78
N LYS A 462 -19.48 -1.59 -16.34
CA LYS A 462 -20.55 -1.81 -15.34
C LYS A 462 -20.28 -1.08 -14.03
N LEU A 463 -19.05 -1.11 -13.54
CA LEU A 463 -18.68 -0.39 -12.32
C LEU A 463 -18.70 1.14 -12.52
N SER A 464 -18.30 1.64 -13.68
CA SER A 464 -18.34 3.08 -13.97
C SER A 464 -19.75 3.68 -13.97
N HIS A 465 -20.76 2.86 -14.27
CA HIS A 465 -22.18 3.25 -14.21
C HIS A 465 -22.84 2.96 -12.85
N SER A 466 -22.06 2.52 -11.84
CA SER A 466 -22.59 2.25 -10.50
C SER A 466 -23.25 3.52 -9.92
N PRO A 467 -24.35 3.40 -9.16
CA PRO A 467 -24.89 4.54 -8.41
C PRO A 467 -23.89 5.18 -7.43
N ARG A 468 -22.86 4.43 -7.00
CA ARG A 468 -21.77 4.94 -6.16
C ARG A 468 -20.67 5.67 -6.93
N ALA A 469 -20.71 5.66 -8.26
CA ALA A 469 -19.67 6.23 -9.11
C ALA A 469 -19.59 7.76 -8.96
N TYR A 470 -18.37 8.28 -9.01
CA TYR A 470 -18.06 9.70 -9.09
C TYR A 470 -16.68 9.91 -9.72
N HIS A 471 -16.43 11.13 -10.19
CA HIS A 471 -15.12 11.58 -10.63
C HIS A 471 -14.53 12.58 -9.63
N VAL A 472 -13.22 12.51 -9.44
CA VAL A 472 -12.52 13.40 -8.51
C VAL A 472 -12.28 14.74 -9.19
N LEU A 473 -12.63 15.84 -8.51
CA LEU A 473 -12.58 17.20 -9.05
C LEU A 473 -13.38 17.34 -10.35
N GLU A 474 -14.59 16.78 -10.38
CA GLU A 474 -15.48 16.79 -11.54
C GLU A 474 -15.79 18.22 -12.02
N GLU A 475 -15.87 19.16 -11.08
CA GLU A 475 -16.11 20.59 -11.31
C GLU A 475 -15.08 21.26 -12.23
N LEU A 476 -13.88 20.67 -12.39
CA LEU A 476 -12.86 21.17 -13.30
C LEU A 476 -13.10 20.78 -14.77
N GLY A 477 -14.06 19.89 -15.04
CA GLY A 477 -14.40 19.47 -16.40
C GLY A 477 -13.30 18.73 -17.15
N THR A 478 -12.33 18.10 -16.44
CA THR A 478 -11.20 17.39 -17.07
C THR A 478 -11.59 16.07 -17.74
N ARG A 479 -12.81 15.58 -17.46
CA ARG A 479 -13.38 14.31 -17.95
C ARG A 479 -12.40 13.12 -17.74
N PRO A 480 -12.13 12.72 -16.48
CA PRO A 480 -11.24 11.60 -16.16
C PRO A 480 -11.63 10.29 -16.84
N GLY A 481 -10.63 9.50 -17.26
CA GLY A 481 -10.82 8.09 -17.65
C GLY A 481 -10.87 7.13 -16.44
N VAL A 482 -10.85 7.67 -15.23
CA VAL A 482 -10.88 6.92 -13.97
C VAL A 482 -12.12 7.31 -13.18
N THR A 483 -12.88 6.30 -12.76
CA THR A 483 -14.08 6.44 -11.94
C THR A 483 -13.82 5.88 -10.54
N TYR A 484 -14.29 6.56 -9.51
CA TYR A 484 -14.19 6.08 -8.13
C TYR A 484 -15.57 5.65 -7.63
N LEU A 485 -15.63 4.63 -6.77
CA LEU A 485 -16.87 4.24 -6.07
C LEU A 485 -16.80 4.70 -4.63
N ARG A 486 -17.85 5.38 -4.17
CA ARG A 486 -17.99 5.86 -2.79
C ARG A 486 -17.87 4.72 -1.78
N LYS A 487 -17.21 4.99 -0.65
CA LYS A 487 -17.17 4.08 0.50
C LYS A 487 -18.57 3.94 1.11
N VAL A 488 -19.01 2.72 1.42
CA VAL A 488 -20.31 2.53 2.10
C VAL A 488 -20.07 2.41 3.60
N VAL A 489 -20.52 3.42 4.34
CA VAL A 489 -20.39 3.43 5.80
C VAL A 489 -21.73 3.06 6.45
N ARG A 490 -21.68 2.51 7.66
CA ARG A 490 -22.88 2.35 8.49
C ARG A 490 -22.88 3.50 9.48
N ALA A 491 -23.99 4.24 9.58
CA ALA A 491 -24.16 5.17 10.68
C ALA A 491 -23.88 4.47 12.02
N GLU A 492 -23.07 5.08 12.88
CA GLU A 492 -22.96 4.63 14.26
C GLU A 492 -24.35 4.68 14.90
N PRO A 493 -24.77 3.65 15.65
CA PRO A 493 -25.99 3.76 16.45
C PRO A 493 -25.81 4.97 17.37
N ALA A 494 -26.75 5.92 17.32
CA ALA A 494 -26.76 7.08 18.19
C ALA A 494 -26.46 6.63 19.61
N ALA A 495 -25.41 7.18 20.22
CA ALA A 495 -25.03 6.88 21.60
C ALA A 495 -26.30 6.95 22.46
N ALA A 496 -26.60 5.86 23.17
CA ALA A 496 -27.77 5.81 24.03
C ALA A 496 -27.78 7.06 24.92
N PRO A 497 -28.91 7.80 25.03
CA PRO A 497 -28.96 8.98 25.87
C PRO A 497 -28.51 8.57 27.28
N GLY A 498 -27.41 9.17 27.73
CA GLY A 498 -26.88 8.93 29.07
C GLY A 498 -27.98 9.13 30.11
N PRO A 499 -27.94 8.41 31.24
CA PRO A 499 -29.00 8.45 32.24
C PRO A 499 -29.25 9.91 32.63
N GLY A 500 -30.41 10.42 32.25
CA GLY A 500 -30.80 11.79 32.52
C GLY A 500 -30.67 12.04 34.01
N LYS A 501 -29.95 13.10 34.38
CA LYS A 501 -30.04 13.65 35.72
C LYS A 501 -31.46 14.12 35.91
N GLY A 502 -32.25 13.30 36.60
CA GLY A 502 -33.57 13.69 37.09
C GLY A 502 -33.40 14.92 37.96
N HIS A 503 -33.96 16.03 37.52
CA HIS A 503 -34.34 17.11 38.42
C HIS A 503 -35.61 16.65 39.14
N ALA A 504 -35.46 16.32 40.41
CA ALA A 504 -36.51 16.36 41.42
C ALA A 504 -35.90 16.99 42.67
#